data_AF-A0AAV7SV00-F1
#
_entry.id   AF-A0AAV7SV00-F1
#
_cell.length_a   1.000
_cell.length_b   1.000
_cell.length_c   1.000
_cell.angle_alpha   90.00
_cell.angle_beta   90.00
_cell.angle_gamma   90.00
#
_symmetry.space_group_name_H-M   'P 1'
#
loop_
_entity.id
_entity.type
_entity.pdbx_description
1 polymer ?
#
loop_
_entity_poly.entity_id
_entity_poly.type
_entity_poly.pdbx_seq_one_letter_code
_entity_poly.pdbx_strand_id
1 'polypeptide(L)'
;MFGAGMALSVQPGSWKLIFGAGTKLSVEPVLPDSPPSVYLLKPASVSEDQAGSACLITDFSPNDQVKVFIDNKEGQRPPTLVQSGKRWSYGVVEWSSEPTDQPVQCTATYKDTKNYTYEGKDDVQNSCPVMSVDESFETDEKLNTLSLTVLGLKIIFMKSIAFNILMTLKLWIR
;
A
#
# COMPACT_ATOMS: atom_id res chain seq x y z
N MET A 1 -13.85 -9.24 -6.64
CA MET A 1 -12.88 -9.37 -7.74
C MET A 1 -13.02 -8.13 -8.59
N PHE A 2 -12.03 -7.26 -8.56
CA PHE A 2 -11.87 -6.26 -9.61
C PHE A 2 -10.87 -6.80 -10.61
N GLY A 3 -11.23 -6.72 -11.88
CA GLY A 3 -10.38 -7.18 -12.95
C GLY A 3 -10.97 -6.73 -14.26
N ALA A 4 -10.19 -5.96 -15.02
CA ALA A 4 -10.43 -5.84 -16.44
C ALA A 4 -9.90 -7.11 -17.08
N GLY A 5 -10.81 -7.99 -17.49
CA GLY A 5 -10.49 -9.24 -18.15
C GLY A 5 -10.84 -9.17 -19.63
N MET A 6 -9.99 -9.74 -20.48
CA MET A 6 -10.36 -10.02 -21.85
C MET A 6 -10.56 -11.53 -22.00
N ALA A 7 -11.79 -11.94 -22.29
CA ALA A 7 -12.10 -13.32 -22.65
C ALA A 7 -11.98 -13.47 -24.17
N LEU A 8 -11.22 -14.46 -24.64
CA LEU A 8 -11.07 -14.75 -26.06
C LEU A 8 -11.77 -16.07 -26.39
N SER A 9 -12.61 -16.05 -27.43
CA SER A 9 -13.12 -17.29 -28.03
C SER A 9 -12.06 -17.85 -28.98
N VAL A 10 -11.84 -19.17 -28.90
CA VAL A 10 -10.82 -19.87 -29.69
C VAL A 10 -11.50 -20.89 -30.59
N GLN A 11 -11.20 -20.83 -31.88
CA GLN A 11 -11.57 -21.87 -32.83
C GLN A 11 -10.34 -22.72 -33.18
N PRO A 12 -10.45 -24.07 -33.12
CA PRO A 12 -9.36 -24.94 -33.54
C PRO A 12 -9.25 -24.94 -35.06
N GLY A 13 -8.14 -24.38 -35.58
CA GLY A 13 -7.67 -24.63 -36.95
C GLY A 13 -6.63 -25.75 -36.93
N SER A 14 -6.51 -26.50 -38.03
CA SER A 14 -5.69 -27.73 -38.16
C SER A 14 -4.38 -27.73 -37.36
N TRP A 15 -3.57 -26.67 -37.44
CA TRP A 15 -2.33 -26.50 -36.68
C TRP A 15 -2.19 -25.14 -36.00
N LYS A 16 -3.29 -24.36 -35.87
CA LYS A 16 -3.25 -22.99 -35.37
C LYS A 16 -4.51 -22.64 -34.59
N LEU A 17 -4.34 -21.98 -33.46
CA LEU A 17 -5.43 -21.36 -32.70
C LEU A 17 -5.82 -20.04 -33.38
N ILE A 18 -7.11 -19.91 -33.73
CA ILE A 18 -7.67 -18.66 -34.24
C ILE A 18 -8.47 -18.01 -33.11
N PHE A 19 -8.01 -16.84 -32.68
CA PHE A 19 -8.68 -16.04 -31.66
C PHE A 19 -9.68 -15.08 -32.32
N GLY A 20 -10.88 -14.98 -31.76
CA GLY A 20 -11.86 -13.96 -32.13
C GLY A 20 -11.52 -12.57 -31.60
N ALA A 21 -12.38 -11.59 -31.87
CA ALA A 21 -12.21 -10.20 -31.43
C ALA A 21 -12.15 -10.01 -29.89
N GLY A 22 -12.66 -10.99 -29.14
CA GLY A 22 -12.69 -10.98 -27.69
C GLY A 22 -13.86 -10.22 -27.08
N THR A 23 -14.05 -10.42 -25.78
CA THR A 23 -15.04 -9.71 -24.96
C THR A 23 -14.33 -9.06 -23.79
N LYS A 24 -14.42 -7.74 -23.68
CA LYS A 24 -13.93 -6.98 -22.53
C LYS A 24 -14.98 -7.02 -21.43
N LEU A 25 -14.65 -7.64 -20.30
CA LEU A 25 -15.48 -7.66 -19.10
C LEU A 25 -14.89 -6.68 -18.09
N SER A 26 -15.70 -5.72 -17.66
CA SER A 26 -15.39 -4.81 -16.55
C SER A 26 -16.38 -5.09 -15.42
N VAL A 27 -15.87 -5.44 -14.24
CA VAL A 27 -16.69 -5.73 -13.05
C VAL A 27 -16.46 -4.62 -12.03
N GLU A 28 -17.50 -3.86 -11.77
CA GLU A 28 -17.58 -2.88 -10.69
C GLU A 28 -18.22 -3.54 -9.46
N PRO A 29 -17.66 -3.43 -8.25
CA PRO A 29 -18.27 -3.95 -7.05
C PRO A 29 -19.40 -3.05 -6.59
N VAL A 30 -20.11 -3.53 -5.58
CA VAL A 30 -20.99 -2.70 -4.77
C VAL A 30 -20.25 -2.36 -3.48
N LEU A 31 -19.85 -1.10 -3.33
CA LEU A 31 -19.21 -0.57 -2.11
C LEU A 31 -20.21 0.31 -1.34
N PRO A 32 -20.10 0.37 0.00
CA PRO A 32 -20.90 1.31 0.79
C PRO A 32 -20.53 2.75 0.41
N ASP A 33 -21.50 3.64 0.52
CA ASP A 33 -21.33 5.07 0.27
C ASP A 33 -20.40 5.69 1.33
N SER A 34 -19.36 6.41 0.90
CA SER A 34 -18.40 7.04 1.80
C SER A 34 -17.82 8.34 1.21
N PRO A 35 -17.66 9.40 2.03
CA PRO A 35 -17.06 10.65 1.59
C PRO A 35 -15.53 10.54 1.43
N PRO A 36 -14.90 11.39 0.58
CA PRO A 36 -13.46 11.38 0.38
C PRO A 36 -12.67 12.00 1.54
N SER A 37 -11.49 11.44 1.77
CA SER A 37 -10.39 12.02 2.56
C SER A 37 -9.37 12.64 1.61
N VAL A 38 -8.93 13.88 1.89
CA VAL A 38 -8.03 14.64 1.01
C VAL A 38 -6.72 14.95 1.73
N TYR A 39 -5.60 14.58 1.11
CA TYR A 39 -4.25 14.75 1.65
C TYR A 39 -3.34 15.43 0.63
N LEU A 40 -2.49 16.35 1.11
CA LEU A 40 -1.38 16.92 0.33
C LEU A 40 -0.08 16.21 0.71
N LEU A 41 0.52 15.51 -0.23
CA LEU A 41 1.80 14.83 -0.11
C LEU A 41 2.90 15.78 -0.59
N LYS A 42 3.84 16.10 0.30
CA LYS A 42 5.05 16.85 -0.01
C LYS A 42 6.24 15.88 -0.03
N PRO A 43 7.24 16.09 -0.91
CA PRO A 43 8.45 15.30 -0.91
C PRO A 43 9.22 15.46 0.41
N ALA A 44 9.83 14.37 0.88
CA ALA A 44 10.59 14.37 2.14
C ALA A 44 11.92 15.14 2.06
N SER A 45 12.48 15.26 0.85
CA SER A 45 13.69 16.03 0.58
C SER A 45 13.49 16.81 -0.70
N VAL A 46 13.66 18.12 -0.62
CA VAL A 46 13.67 19.02 -1.77
C VAL A 46 15.02 18.85 -2.46
N SER A 47 15.14 17.91 -3.38
CA SER A 47 16.18 18.00 -4.41
C SER A 47 15.74 19.09 -5.38
N GLU A 48 16.63 20.05 -5.67
CA GLU A 48 16.38 21.23 -6.53
C GLU A 48 15.80 20.86 -7.92
N ASP A 49 15.92 19.60 -8.31
CA ASP A 49 15.36 19.05 -9.53
C ASP A 49 14.16 18.13 -9.22
N GLN A 50 12.94 18.65 -9.46
CA GLN A 50 11.71 17.91 -9.84
C GLN A 50 10.78 17.28 -8.78
N ALA A 51 10.85 17.61 -7.49
CA ALA A 51 9.93 17.01 -6.52
C ALA A 51 8.59 17.79 -6.38
N GLY A 52 7.69 17.66 -7.34
CA GLY A 52 6.33 18.25 -7.26
C GLY A 52 5.49 17.65 -6.13
N SER A 53 4.62 18.45 -5.51
CA SER A 53 3.65 17.96 -4.52
C SER A 53 2.56 17.11 -5.20
N ALA A 54 1.96 16.17 -4.47
CA ALA A 54 0.86 15.35 -4.98
C ALA A 54 -0.38 15.42 -4.07
N CYS A 55 -1.57 15.51 -4.65
CA CYS A 55 -2.84 15.38 -3.95
C CYS A 55 -3.28 13.91 -3.96
N LEU A 56 -3.46 13.32 -2.77
CA LEU A 56 -4.05 12.00 -2.59
C LEU A 56 -5.49 12.16 -2.08
N ILE A 57 -6.45 11.65 -2.85
CA ILE A 57 -7.86 11.60 -2.48
C ILE A 57 -8.22 10.12 -2.32
N THR A 58 -8.73 9.70 -1.16
CA THR A 58 -8.97 8.29 -0.83
C THR A 58 -10.25 8.10 0.00
N ASP A 59 -10.60 6.85 0.29
CA ASP A 59 -11.70 6.43 1.17
C ASP A 59 -13.10 6.78 0.69
N PHE A 60 -13.26 7.09 -0.60
CA PHE A 60 -14.56 7.43 -1.16
C PHE A 60 -15.22 6.29 -1.93
N SER A 61 -16.53 6.39 -2.03
CA SER A 61 -17.39 5.55 -2.84
C SER A 61 -18.77 6.24 -2.97
N PRO A 62 -19.44 6.14 -4.12
CA PRO A 62 -19.00 5.49 -5.36
C PRO A 62 -18.07 6.37 -6.23
N ASN A 63 -17.45 5.79 -7.27
CA ASN A 63 -16.42 6.45 -8.07
C ASN A 63 -16.92 7.64 -8.91
N ASP A 64 -18.20 7.65 -9.27
CA ASP A 64 -18.85 8.64 -10.14
C ASP A 64 -19.29 9.90 -9.40
N GLN A 65 -19.19 9.89 -8.06
CA GLN A 65 -19.68 10.96 -7.20
C GLN A 65 -18.57 11.83 -6.61
N VAL A 66 -17.32 11.65 -7.05
CA VAL A 66 -16.17 12.47 -6.62
C VAL A 66 -15.51 13.12 -7.81
N LYS A 67 -15.45 14.46 -7.79
CA LYS A 67 -14.64 15.27 -8.71
C LYS A 67 -13.45 15.83 -7.97
N VAL A 68 -12.26 15.71 -8.55
CA VAL A 68 -11.02 16.16 -7.92
C VAL A 68 -10.53 17.42 -8.61
N PHE A 69 -10.11 18.39 -7.81
CA PHE A 69 -9.56 19.66 -8.25
C PHE A 69 -8.22 19.93 -7.58
N ILE A 70 -7.20 20.26 -8.38
CA ILE A 70 -5.92 20.80 -7.91
C ILE A 70 -5.76 22.20 -8.46
N ASP A 71 -5.53 23.17 -7.60
CA ASP A 71 -5.32 24.56 -8.01
C ASP A 71 -6.44 25.06 -8.95
N ASN A 72 -7.67 24.67 -8.62
CA ASN A 72 -8.91 24.90 -9.38
C ASN A 72 -8.99 24.27 -10.78
N LYS A 73 -8.09 23.33 -11.11
CA LYS A 73 -8.13 22.53 -12.33
C LYS A 73 -8.62 21.12 -12.01
N GLU A 74 -9.53 20.60 -12.83
CA GLU A 74 -10.03 19.24 -12.67
C GLU A 74 -8.91 18.21 -12.94
N GLY A 75 -8.83 17.19 -12.08
CA GLY A 75 -7.92 16.05 -12.24
C GLY A 75 -8.23 15.28 -13.53
N GLN A 76 -7.19 14.72 -14.13
CA GLN A 76 -7.29 13.97 -15.40
C GLN A 76 -7.32 12.46 -15.20
N ARG A 77 -6.85 11.96 -14.06
CA ARG A 77 -6.72 10.53 -13.77
C ARG A 77 -8.03 9.96 -13.24
N PRO A 78 -8.45 8.80 -13.76
CA PRO A 78 -9.63 8.13 -13.24
C PRO A 78 -9.35 7.56 -11.83
N PRO A 79 -10.37 7.51 -10.96
CA PRO A 79 -10.30 6.79 -9.70
C PRO A 79 -9.90 5.32 -9.90
N THR A 80 -9.03 4.84 -9.01
CA THR A 80 -8.64 3.44 -8.93
C THR A 80 -9.15 2.87 -7.62
N LEU A 81 -9.56 1.61 -7.65
CA LEU A 81 -9.89 0.93 -6.42
C LEU A 81 -8.62 0.59 -5.63
N VAL A 82 -8.65 0.92 -4.35
CA VAL A 82 -7.62 0.63 -3.36
C VAL A 82 -8.17 -0.33 -2.31
N GLN A 83 -7.34 -1.26 -1.86
CA GLN A 83 -7.64 -2.15 -0.74
C GLN A 83 -6.84 -1.72 0.49
N SER A 84 -7.53 -1.42 1.59
CA SER A 84 -6.92 -1.20 2.89
C SER A 84 -7.41 -2.27 3.87
N GLY A 85 -6.56 -3.26 4.14
CA GLY A 85 -6.92 -4.46 4.90
C GLY A 85 -8.09 -5.22 4.26
N LYS A 86 -9.22 -5.30 4.95
CA LYS A 86 -10.47 -5.94 4.47
C LYS A 86 -11.46 -4.96 3.82
N ARG A 87 -11.13 -3.67 3.74
CA ARG A 87 -12.00 -2.63 3.18
C ARG A 87 -11.51 -2.22 1.80
N TRP A 88 -12.47 -2.00 0.92
CA TRP A 88 -12.23 -1.52 -0.45
C TRP A 88 -12.84 -0.13 -0.58
N SER A 89 -12.10 0.78 -1.21
CA SER A 89 -12.53 2.16 -1.48
C SER A 89 -11.88 2.64 -2.77
N TYR A 90 -12.40 3.70 -3.37
CA TYR A 90 -11.73 4.36 -4.48
C TYR A 90 -10.71 5.37 -3.96
N GLY A 91 -9.64 5.53 -4.73
CA GLY A 91 -8.60 6.50 -4.51
C GLY A 91 -8.06 7.04 -5.83
N VAL A 92 -7.59 8.28 -5.82
CA VAL A 92 -6.97 8.93 -6.96
C VAL A 92 -5.80 9.78 -6.49
N VAL A 93 -4.72 9.75 -7.27
CA VAL A 93 -3.52 10.54 -7.02
C VAL A 93 -3.29 11.46 -8.19
N GLU A 94 -3.17 12.73 -7.87
CA GLU A 94 -2.91 13.76 -8.86
C GLU A 94 -1.69 14.60 -8.49
N TRP A 95 -0.78 14.76 -9.45
CA TRP A 95 0.45 15.52 -9.25
C TRP A 95 0.18 17.00 -9.54
N SER A 96 0.66 17.87 -8.66
CA SER A 96 0.70 19.29 -8.98
C SER A 96 1.82 19.56 -9.98
N SER A 97 1.49 20.36 -10.99
CA SER A 97 2.47 20.90 -11.93
C SER A 97 3.19 22.12 -11.36
N GLU A 98 2.74 22.65 -10.22
CA GLU A 98 3.34 23.81 -9.57
C GLU A 98 4.59 23.37 -8.77
N PRO A 99 5.62 24.24 -8.68
CA PRO A 99 6.80 23.97 -7.87
C PRO A 99 6.45 23.84 -6.38
N THR A 100 7.24 23.05 -5.65
CA THR A 100 7.03 22.65 -4.25
C THR A 100 6.84 23.82 -3.27
N ASP A 101 7.37 24.99 -3.63
CA ASP A 101 7.35 26.20 -2.80
C ASP A 101 6.04 27.01 -2.88
N GLN A 102 5.13 26.66 -3.80
CA GLN A 102 3.82 27.31 -3.88
C GLN A 102 2.74 26.54 -3.11
N PRO A 103 1.77 27.25 -2.50
CA PRO A 103 0.66 26.60 -1.81
C PRO A 103 -0.24 25.90 -2.82
N VAL A 104 -0.16 24.56 -2.85
CA VAL A 104 -1.04 23.72 -3.67
C VAL A 104 -2.36 23.50 -2.94
N GLN A 105 -3.48 23.80 -3.61
CA GLN A 105 -4.82 23.59 -3.08
C GLN A 105 -5.43 22.29 -3.63
N CYS A 106 -5.52 21.27 -2.78
CA CYS A 106 -6.23 20.02 -3.09
C CYS A 106 -7.68 20.11 -2.62
N THR A 107 -8.64 19.92 -3.54
CA THR A 107 -10.08 19.93 -3.24
C THR A 107 -10.77 18.73 -3.90
N ALA A 108 -11.70 18.10 -3.20
CA ALA A 108 -12.58 17.07 -3.74
C ALA A 108 -14.05 17.46 -3.52
N THR A 109 -14.84 17.48 -4.60
CA THR A 109 -16.28 17.69 -4.53
C THR A 109 -16.99 16.34 -4.54
N TYR A 110 -17.77 16.08 -3.50
CA TYR A 110 -18.55 14.86 -3.32
C TYR A 110 -20.04 15.15 -3.53
N LYS A 111 -20.70 14.33 -4.36
CA LYS A 111 -22.13 14.44 -4.69
C LYS A 111 -22.55 15.85 -5.14
N ASP A 112 -21.66 16.55 -5.84
CA ASP A 112 -21.84 17.94 -6.31
C ASP A 112 -22.31 18.95 -5.24
N THR A 113 -22.16 18.63 -3.95
CA THR A 113 -22.76 19.38 -2.84
C THR A 113 -21.80 19.64 -1.70
N LYS A 114 -20.82 18.76 -1.48
CA LYS A 114 -19.86 18.87 -0.37
C LYS A 114 -18.45 19.00 -0.90
N ASN A 115 -17.75 20.07 -0.50
CA ASN A 115 -16.34 20.26 -0.82
C ASN A 115 -15.48 19.83 0.36
N TYR A 116 -14.51 18.97 0.09
CA TYR A 116 -13.50 18.50 1.01
C TYR A 116 -12.17 19.10 0.58
N THR A 117 -11.57 19.92 1.42
CA THR A 117 -10.27 20.54 1.16
C THR A 117 -9.24 19.96 2.10
N TYR A 118 -7.98 19.96 1.67
CA TYR A 118 -6.89 19.69 2.59
C TYR A 118 -6.86 20.76 3.70
N GLU A 119 -7.18 20.36 4.92
CA GLU A 119 -6.97 21.18 6.12
C GLU A 119 -5.53 20.93 6.61
N GLY A 120 -4.60 21.72 6.09
CA GLY A 120 -3.23 21.70 6.57
C GLY A 120 -3.18 22.07 8.04
N LYS A 121 -3.05 21.07 8.92
CA LYS A 121 -2.50 21.33 10.25
C LYS A 121 -1.01 21.56 10.07
N ASP A 122 -0.61 22.83 10.05
CA ASP A 122 0.74 23.25 10.38
C ASP A 122 0.99 22.90 11.87
N ASP A 123 1.19 21.63 12.17
CA ASP A 123 1.73 21.19 13.46
C ASP A 123 3.06 20.50 13.19
N VAL A 124 4.10 21.33 13.30
CA VAL A 124 5.43 20.88 13.70
C VAL A 124 5.23 19.89 14.84
N GLN A 125 5.67 18.65 14.63
CA GLN A 125 5.67 17.58 15.63
C GLN A 125 4.29 17.00 15.95
N ASN A 126 3.73 16.26 14.99
CA ASN A 126 3.29 14.90 15.28
C ASN A 126 3.23 14.10 13.97
N SER A 127 4.13 13.11 13.89
CA SER A 127 3.86 11.76 13.41
C SER A 127 2.44 11.60 12.86
N CYS A 128 2.28 11.09 11.62
CA CYS A 128 1.10 10.29 11.31
C CYS A 128 0.78 9.51 12.59
N PRO A 129 -0.41 9.63 13.22
CA PRO A 129 -0.79 8.59 14.13
C PRO A 129 -0.78 7.38 13.22
N VAL A 130 0.28 6.58 13.32
CA VAL A 130 0.24 5.18 12.96
C VAL A 130 -0.99 4.76 13.74
N MET A 131 -2.14 4.71 13.05
CA MET A 131 -3.28 3.96 13.53
C MET A 131 -2.62 2.69 14.00
N SER A 132 -2.66 2.45 15.31
CA SER A 132 -2.18 1.22 15.91
C SER A 132 -2.59 0.15 14.94
N VAL A 133 -1.62 -0.37 14.21
CA VAL A 133 -1.86 -1.46 13.28
C VAL A 133 -2.50 -2.46 14.21
N ASP A 134 -3.79 -2.74 14.02
CA ASP A 134 -4.39 -3.86 14.71
C ASP A 134 -3.37 -4.97 14.53
N GLU A 135 -2.79 -5.43 15.64
CA GLU A 135 -1.76 -6.47 15.73
C GLU A 135 -2.27 -7.82 15.19
N SER A 136 -3.14 -7.80 14.19
CA SER A 136 -3.25 -8.77 13.11
C SER A 136 -2.19 -8.53 12.02
N PHE A 137 -0.99 -8.05 12.38
CA PHE A 137 0.15 -8.78 11.86
C PHE A 137 -0.04 -10.21 12.37
N GLU A 138 -0.55 -11.10 11.54
CA GLU A 138 -0.27 -12.52 11.74
C GLU A 138 1.24 -12.63 11.69
N THR A 139 1.85 -12.46 12.86
CA THR A 139 3.25 -12.77 13.10
C THR A 139 3.35 -14.23 12.73
N ASP A 140 3.96 -14.50 11.59
CA ASP A 140 4.23 -15.85 11.13
C ASP A 140 5.15 -16.47 12.21
N GLU A 141 4.54 -17.16 13.19
CA GLU A 141 5.19 -17.74 14.39
C GLU A 141 6.34 -18.69 14.02
N LYS A 142 6.41 -19.07 12.75
CA LYS A 142 7.42 -19.97 12.19
C LYS A 142 8.76 -19.31 11.90
N LEU A 143 8.85 -17.98 11.80
CA LEU A 143 10.12 -17.32 11.47
C LEU A 143 11.05 -17.14 12.69
N ASN A 144 10.56 -17.32 13.92
CA ASN A 144 11.40 -17.23 15.12
C ASN A 144 11.64 -18.57 15.84
N THR A 145 10.85 -19.62 15.63
CA THR A 145 11.09 -20.91 16.31
C THR A 145 12.30 -21.66 15.76
N LEU A 146 12.51 -21.63 14.44
CA LEU A 146 13.61 -22.33 13.80
C LEU A 146 14.97 -21.68 14.09
N SER A 147 15.03 -20.34 14.05
CA SER A 147 16.23 -19.57 14.39
C SER A 147 16.63 -19.71 15.86
N LEU A 148 15.65 -19.65 16.76
CA LEU A 148 15.86 -19.75 18.21
C LEU A 148 16.22 -21.18 18.64
N THR A 149 15.68 -22.20 17.97
CA THR A 149 16.09 -23.61 18.15
C THR A 149 17.51 -23.86 17.66
N VAL A 150 17.92 -23.31 16.50
CA VAL A 150 19.29 -23.44 15.99
C VAL A 150 20.29 -22.74 16.91
N LEU A 151 19.96 -21.57 17.45
CA LEU A 151 20.80 -20.87 18.42
C LEU A 151 20.95 -21.68 19.72
N GLY A 152 19.84 -22.23 20.24
CA GLY A 152 19.85 -23.09 21.43
C GLY A 152 20.69 -24.35 21.25
N LEU A 153 20.58 -25.01 20.10
CA LEU A 153 21.37 -26.21 19.79
C LEU A 153 22.87 -25.92 19.74
N LYS A 154 23.29 -24.79 19.18
CA LYS A 154 24.70 -24.36 19.16
C LYS A 154 25.28 -24.18 20.57
N ILE A 155 24.50 -23.60 21.48
CA ILE A 155 24.92 -23.39 22.88
C ILE A 155 25.05 -24.73 23.62
N ILE A 156 24.09 -25.64 23.46
CA ILE A 156 24.13 -26.96 24.09
C ILE A 156 25.31 -27.78 23.56
N PHE A 157 25.56 -27.75 22.25
CA PHE A 157 26.69 -28.46 21.65
C PHE A 157 28.04 -27.93 22.17
N MET A 158 28.20 -26.61 22.25
CA MET A 158 29.41 -25.99 22.80
C MET A 158 29.63 -26.36 24.27
N LYS A 159 28.56 -26.41 25.08
CA LYS A 159 28.62 -26.84 26.49
C LYS A 159 29.02 -28.31 26.61
N SER A 160 28.50 -29.18 25.73
CA SER A 160 28.83 -30.61 25.72
C SER A 160 30.30 -30.85 25.36
N ILE A 161 30.82 -30.18 24.33
CA ILE A 161 32.25 -30.24 23.97
C ILE A 161 33.13 -29.76 25.11
N ALA A 162 32.81 -28.60 25.71
CA ALA A 162 33.59 -28.04 26.82
C ALA A 162 33.63 -28.98 28.02
N PHE A 163 32.51 -29.62 28.35
CA PHE A 163 32.44 -30.59 29.45
C PHE A 163 33.25 -31.85 29.16
N ASN A 164 33.19 -32.37 27.93
CA ASN A 164 33.94 -33.55 27.52
C ASN A 164 35.46 -33.30 27.55
N ILE A 165 35.90 -32.12 27.09
CA ILE A 165 37.31 -31.68 27.18
C ILE A 165 37.73 -31.51 28.64
N LEU A 166 36.93 -30.84 29.47
CA LEU A 166 37.23 -30.66 30.90
C LEU A 166 37.36 -31.99 31.64
N MET A 167 36.46 -32.94 31.37
CA MET A 167 36.53 -34.29 31.95
C MET A 167 37.79 -35.04 31.52
N THR A 168 38.16 -34.94 30.23
CA THR A 168 39.38 -35.58 29.71
C THR A 168 40.64 -34.96 30.32
N LEU A 169 40.72 -33.63 30.42
CA LEU A 169 41.85 -32.94 31.07
C LEU A 169 41.96 -33.26 32.56
N LYS A 170 40.84 -33.31 33.29
CA LYS A 170 40.80 -33.69 34.71
C LYS A 170 41.27 -35.12 34.97
N LEU A 171 41.05 -36.05 34.03
CA LEU A 171 41.55 -37.42 34.11
C LEU A 171 43.03 -37.55 33.77
N TRP A 172 43.59 -36.61 33.02
CA TRP A 172 45.00 -36.60 32.62
C TRP A 172 45.92 -35.86 33.60
N ILE A 173 45.34 -34.95 34.39
CA ILE A 173 46.04 -34.14 35.41
C ILE A 173 45.97 -34.78 36.82
N ARG A 174 45.33 -35.95 36.95
CA ARG A 174 45.36 -36.80 38.14
C ARG A 174 46.15 -38.08 37.86
#